data_AF-A0A2V7W626-F1
#
_entry.id   AF-A0A2V7W626-F1
#
_cell.length_a   1.000
_cell.length_b   1.000
_cell.length_c   1.000
_cell.angle_alpha   90.00
_cell.angle_beta   90.00
_cell.angle_gamma   90.00
#
_symmetry.space_group_name_H-M   'P 1'
#
loop_
_entity.id
_entity.type
_entity.pdbx_description
1 polymer ?
#
loop_
_entity_poly.entity_id
_entity_poly.type
_entity_poly.pdbx_seq_one_letter_code
_entity_poly.pdbx_strand_id
1 'polypeptide(L)'
;MPLPHLTIAAQPLEGIDYLIEQTAKAAVVGGSGILVHVPDPSRYALHKVWVARNRPVAEQTRARKDIAQAEQLIEVLRADRPDDLDEAIAAMQARPKMWRRAQRDIRRMTESAPVP
;
A
#
# COMPACT_ATOMS: atom_id res chain seq x y z
N MET A 1 13.81 -9.22 15.70
CA MET A 1 13.83 -10.54 16.38
C MET A 1 15.22 -11.12 16.18
N PRO A 2 15.94 -11.56 17.24
CA PRO A 2 17.24 -12.18 17.05
C PRO A 2 17.08 -13.49 16.26
N LEU A 3 17.85 -13.66 15.18
CA LEU A 3 17.93 -14.89 14.42
C LEU A 3 19.14 -15.67 14.96
N PRO A 4 18.97 -16.76 15.74
CA PRO A 4 20.05 -17.35 16.54
C PRO A 4 21.30 -17.80 15.76
N HIS A 5 21.18 -17.95 14.44
CA HIS A 5 22.25 -18.45 13.56
C HIS A 5 22.74 -17.43 12.53
N LEU A 6 22.08 -16.28 12.41
CA LEU A 6 22.60 -15.13 11.68
C LEU A 6 22.97 -14.10 12.75
N THR A 7 24.26 -13.74 12.86
CA THR A 7 24.75 -12.70 13.76
C THR A 7 24.27 -11.29 13.33
N ILE A 8 22.99 -11.17 13.01
CA ILE A 8 22.34 -10.03 12.39
C ILE A 8 20.96 -9.88 13.03
N ALA A 9 20.61 -8.65 13.39
CA ALA A 9 19.25 -8.33 13.81
C ALA A 9 18.37 -8.22 12.56
N ALA A 10 17.41 -9.15 12.37
CA ALA A 10 16.38 -9.00 11.37
C ALA A 10 15.29 -8.05 11.88
N GLN A 11 15.05 -6.97 11.13
CA GLN A 11 13.89 -6.11 11.31
C GLN A 11 12.79 -6.57 10.35
N PRO A 12 11.63 -7.02 10.86
CA PRO A 12 10.52 -7.41 10.00
C PRO A 12 9.97 -6.19 9.25
N LEU A 13 9.84 -6.33 7.94
CA LEU A 13 9.13 -5.39 7.07
C LEU A 13 7.66 -5.79 7.02
N GLU A 14 6.91 -5.47 8.09
CA GLU A 14 5.50 -5.85 8.17
C GLU A 14 4.70 -5.28 6.98
N GLY A 15 3.87 -6.13 6.36
CA GLY A 15 2.99 -5.75 5.25
C GLY A 15 3.63 -5.76 3.87
N ILE A 16 4.92 -6.10 3.75
CA ILE A 16 5.57 -6.27 2.45
C ILE A 16 5.05 -7.49 1.69
N ASP A 17 4.63 -8.54 2.42
CA ASP A 17 4.01 -9.75 1.90
C ASP A 17 2.81 -9.42 1.00
N TYR A 18 1.97 -8.48 1.45
CA TYR A 18 0.81 -8.02 0.70
C TYR A 18 1.18 -7.38 -0.64
N LEU A 19 2.30 -6.65 -0.70
CA LEU A 19 2.76 -5.97 -1.91
C LEU A 19 3.47 -6.90 -2.90
N ILE A 20 4.22 -7.89 -2.42
CA ILE A 20 5.00 -8.77 -3.29
C ILE A 20 4.16 -9.88 -3.94
N GLU A 21 2.99 -10.18 -3.38
CA GLU A 21 2.06 -11.16 -3.95
C GLU A 21 1.53 -10.78 -5.33
N GLN A 22 1.42 -9.48 -5.63
CA GLN A 22 0.93 -8.99 -6.92
C GLN A 22 1.72 -7.75 -7.31
N THR A 23 2.37 -7.84 -8.47
CA THR A 23 3.25 -6.80 -8.98
C THR A 23 2.83 -6.42 -10.40
N ALA A 24 3.14 -5.19 -10.77
CA ALA A 24 3.01 -4.68 -12.13
C ALA A 24 4.39 -4.49 -12.76
N LYS A 25 4.48 -4.69 -14.07
CA LYS A 25 5.68 -4.37 -14.84
C LYS A 25 5.72 -2.87 -15.12
N ALA A 26 6.87 -2.24 -14.86
CA ALA A 26 7.11 -0.84 -15.15
C ALA A 26 8.50 -0.64 -15.77
N ALA A 27 8.71 0.49 -16.44
CA ALA A 27 10.02 0.87 -16.95
C ALA A 27 10.58 2.04 -16.12
N VAL A 28 11.82 1.91 -15.63
CA VAL A 28 12.57 3.01 -15.04
C VAL A 28 13.49 3.60 -16.11
N VAL A 29 13.46 4.92 -16.27
CA VAL A 29 14.28 5.63 -17.24
C VAL A 29 15.53 6.18 -16.55
N GLY A 30 16.69 5.65 -16.92
CA GLY A 30 18.00 6.06 -16.40
C GLY A 30 19.09 5.84 -17.45
N GLY A 31 19.10 6.68 -18.49
CA GLY A 31 19.95 6.53 -19.68
C GLY A 31 19.38 5.54 -20.70
N SER A 32 19.06 4.32 -20.27
CA SER A 32 18.25 3.34 -21.01
C SER A 32 17.02 2.94 -20.19
N GLY A 33 16.04 2.32 -20.84
CA GLY A 33 14.83 1.80 -20.16
C GLY A 33 15.10 0.45 -19.51
N ILE A 34 14.93 0.37 -18.19
CA ILE A 34 15.08 -0.88 -17.42
C ILE A 34 13.70 -1.38 -17.01
N LEU A 35 13.38 -2.62 -17.38
CA LEU A 35 12.15 -3.30 -16.94
C LEU A 35 12.29 -3.68 -15.46
N VAL A 36 11.35 -3.25 -14.64
CA VAL A 36 11.26 -3.56 -13.21
C VAL A 36 9.87 -4.08 -12.86
N HIS A 37 9.79 -4.80 -11.74
CA HIS A 37 8.51 -5.08 -11.08
C HIS A 37 8.30 -4.08 -9.96
N VAL A 38 7.17 -3.40 -9.98
CA VAL A 38 6.69 -2.52 -8.91
C VAL A 38 5.48 -3.15 -8.26
N PRO A 39 5.14 -2.80 -7.01
CA PRO A 39 3.88 -3.25 -6.42
C PRO A 39 2.70 -2.85 -7.31
N ASP A 40 1.68 -3.70 -7.36
CA ASP A 40 0.41 -3.32 -7.96
C ASP A 40 -0.10 -1.98 -7.38
N PRO A 41 -0.52 -1.00 -8.23
CA PRO A 41 -0.92 0.33 -7.74
C PRO A 41 -2.06 0.30 -6.73
N SER A 42 -3.05 -0.58 -6.91
CA SER A 42 -4.18 -0.72 -5.99
C SER A 42 -3.72 -1.24 -4.64
N ARG A 43 -2.90 -2.30 -4.63
CA ARG A 43 -2.31 -2.80 -3.39
C ARG A 43 -1.40 -1.78 -2.73
N TYR A 44 -0.62 -1.03 -3.51
CA TYR A 44 0.26 0.01 -2.98
C TYR A 44 -0.54 1.13 -2.29
N ALA A 45 -1.64 1.58 -2.88
CA ALA A 45 -2.49 2.61 -2.28
C ALA A 45 -3.09 2.15 -0.94
N LEU A 46 -3.64 0.94 -0.87
CA LEU A 46 -4.19 0.40 0.38
C LEU A 46 -3.10 0.14 1.43
N HIS A 47 -1.94 -0.33 0.99
CA HIS A 47 -0.78 -0.51 1.88
C HIS A 47 -0.31 0.82 2.48
N LYS A 48 -0.35 1.93 1.72
CA LYS A 48 -0.02 3.26 2.24
C LYS A 48 -0.95 3.71 3.36
N VAL A 49 -2.24 3.42 3.25
CA VAL A 49 -3.19 3.64 4.35
C VAL A 49 -2.78 2.85 5.59
N TRP A 50 -2.46 1.56 5.41
CA TRP A 50 -2.01 0.73 6.52
C TRP A 50 -0.72 1.28 7.15
N VAL A 51 0.31 1.59 6.37
CA VAL A 51 1.57 2.16 6.87
C VAL A 51 1.32 3.43 7.69
N ALA A 52 0.50 4.35 7.18
CA ALA A 52 0.15 5.58 7.90
C ALA A 52 -0.46 5.31 9.28
N ARG A 53 -1.25 4.25 9.43
CA ARG A 53 -1.87 3.83 10.71
C ARG A 53 -0.96 3.06 11.64
N ASN A 54 0.20 2.62 11.16
CA ASN A 54 1.20 1.94 11.97
C ASN A 54 2.36 2.86 12.38
N ARG A 55 2.43 4.09 11.85
CA ARG A 55 3.47 5.06 12.21
C ARG A 55 3.33 5.55 13.66
N PRO A 56 4.45 5.81 14.36
CA PRO A 56 4.43 6.41 15.69
C PRO A 56 3.99 7.89 15.63
N VAL A 57 3.58 8.43 16.78
CA VAL A 57 3.12 9.83 16.90
C VAL A 57 4.18 10.85 16.48
N ALA A 58 5.47 10.53 16.64
CA ALA A 58 6.57 11.38 16.17
C ALA A 58 6.60 11.55 14.64
N GLU A 59 5.96 10.65 13.89
CA GLU A 59 5.96 10.64 12.42
C GLU A 59 4.64 11.06 11.79
N GLN A 60 3.78 11.78 12.52
CA GLN A 60 2.44 12.17 12.05
C GLN A 60 2.47 12.96 10.73
N THR A 61 3.49 13.79 10.51
CA THR A 61 3.66 14.50 9.22
C THR A 61 3.85 13.53 8.06
N ARG A 62 4.61 12.44 8.24
CA ARG A 62 4.79 11.39 7.22
C ARG A 62 3.51 10.58 7.05
N ALA A 63 2.81 10.25 8.14
CA ALA A 63 1.52 9.56 8.09
C ALA A 63 0.49 10.35 7.26
N ARG A 64 0.40 11.66 7.44
CA ARG A 64 -0.49 12.53 6.63
C ARG A 64 -0.11 12.51 5.15
N LYS A 65 1.18 12.52 4.82
CA LYS A 65 1.66 12.41 3.43
C LYS A 65 1.31 11.06 2.81
N ASP A 66 1.47 9.96 3.55
CA ASP A 66 1.10 8.62 3.07
C ASP A 66 -0.41 8.51 2.81
N ILE A 67 -1.26 9.11 3.67
CA ILE A 67 -2.71 9.18 3.46
C ILE A 67 -3.06 9.99 2.21
N ALA A 68 -2.48 11.18 2.03
CA ALA A 68 -2.72 11.99 0.84
C ALA A 68 -2.31 11.26 -0.45
N GLN A 69 -1.16 10.56 -0.43
CA GLN A 69 -0.72 9.75 -1.56
C GLN A 69 -1.70 8.60 -1.86
N ALA A 70 -2.25 7.95 -0.82
CA ALA A 70 -3.24 6.89 -1.00
C ALA A 70 -4.56 7.43 -1.57
N GLU A 71 -5.03 8.59 -1.10
CA GLU A 71 -6.24 9.25 -1.61
C GLU A 71 -6.14 9.54 -3.11
N GLN A 72 -5.04 10.15 -3.54
CA GLN A 72 -4.79 10.46 -4.96
C GLN A 72 -4.75 9.20 -5.83
N LEU A 73 -4.13 8.12 -5.35
CA LEU A 73 -4.10 6.87 -6.10
C LEU A 73 -5.48 6.21 -6.16
N ILE A 74 -6.20 6.13 -5.03
CA ILE A 74 -7.53 5.52 -4.96
C ILE A 74 -8.51 6.27 -5.86
N GLU A 75 -8.44 7.60 -5.91
CA GLU A 75 -9.26 8.42 -6.80
C GLU A 75 -9.12 8.00 -8.27
N VAL A 76 -7.89 7.96 -8.78
CA VAL A 76 -7.61 7.56 -10.17
C VAL A 76 -7.98 6.10 -10.41
N LEU A 77 -7.63 5.20 -9.49
CA LEU A 77 -7.91 3.77 -9.63
C LEU A 77 -9.40 3.45 -9.65
N ARG A 78 -10.23 4.19 -8.90
CA ARG A 78 -11.68 4.02 -8.94
C ARG A 78 -12.27 4.40 -10.29
N ALA A 79 -11.70 5.40 -10.97
CA ALA A 79 -12.14 5.81 -12.29
C ALA A 79 -11.66 4.85 -13.38
N ASP A 80 -10.38 4.47 -13.33
CA ASP A 80 -9.74 3.77 -14.45
C ASP A 80 -9.73 2.25 -14.31
N ARG A 81 -9.61 1.75 -13.07
CA ARG A 81 -9.37 0.33 -12.77
C ARG A 81 -10.11 -0.14 -11.49
N PRO A 82 -11.45 0.03 -11.42
CA PRO A 82 -12.23 -0.29 -10.21
C PRO A 82 -12.11 -1.76 -9.80
N ASP A 83 -12.07 -2.69 -10.76
CA ASP A 83 -11.96 -4.13 -10.49
C ASP A 83 -10.63 -4.49 -9.80
N ASP A 84 -9.52 -3.87 -10.22
CA ASP A 84 -8.20 -4.07 -9.60
C ASP A 84 -8.20 -3.56 -8.15
N LEU A 85 -8.94 -2.48 -7.88
CA LEU A 85 -9.07 -1.94 -6.53
C LEU A 85 -9.92 -2.86 -5.65
N ASP A 86 -11.02 -3.41 -6.16
CA ASP A 86 -11.86 -4.36 -5.45
C ASP A 86 -11.10 -5.66 -5.12
N GLU A 87 -10.30 -6.18 -6.06
CA GLU A 87 -9.42 -7.32 -5.83
C GLU A 87 -8.41 -7.02 -4.72
N ALA A 88 -7.78 -5.84 -4.75
CA ALA A 88 -6.83 -5.42 -3.73
C ALA A 88 -7.50 -5.30 -2.34
N ILE A 89 -8.73 -4.79 -2.27
CA ILE A 89 -9.51 -4.71 -1.02
C ILE A 89 -9.81 -6.12 -0.49
N ALA A 90 -10.28 -7.04 -1.34
CA ALA A 90 -10.53 -8.42 -0.95
C ALA A 90 -9.26 -9.11 -0.43
N ALA A 91 -8.13 -8.92 -1.11
CA ALA A 91 -6.83 -9.45 -0.69
C ALA A 91 -6.36 -8.88 0.66
N MET A 92 -6.69 -7.62 0.97
CA MET A 92 -6.42 -7.03 2.29
C MET A 92 -7.39 -7.52 3.36
N GLN A 93 -8.67 -7.73 3.03
CA GLN A 93 -9.67 -8.29 3.95
C GLN A 93 -9.30 -9.70 4.43
N ALA A 94 -8.66 -10.50 3.56
CA ALA A 94 -8.07 -11.80 3.92
C ALA A 94 -6.94 -11.70 4.97
N ARG A 95 -6.50 -10.49 5.35
CA ARG A 95 -5.48 -10.20 6.37
C ARG A 95 -6.08 -9.42 7.55
N PRO A 96 -6.66 -10.09 8.57
CA PRO A 96 -7.45 -9.42 9.61
C PRO A 96 -6.71 -8.33 10.40
N LYS A 97 -5.41 -8.51 10.68
CA LYS A 97 -4.58 -7.50 11.38
C LYS A 97 -4.43 -6.23 10.54
N MET A 98 -4.23 -6.39 9.23
CA MET A 98 -4.04 -5.29 8.30
C MET A 98 -5.36 -4.56 8.06
N TRP A 99 -6.39 -5.30 7.70
CA TRP A 99 -7.73 -4.77 7.44
C TRP A 99 -8.28 -3.96 8.62
N ARG A 100 -8.20 -4.50 9.85
CA ARG A 100 -8.73 -3.81 11.04
C ARG A 100 -8.15 -2.41 11.26
N ARG A 101 -6.89 -2.20 10.90
CA ARG A 101 -6.20 -0.90 11.07
C ARG A 101 -6.54 0.09 9.97
N ALA A 102 -6.81 -0.36 8.75
CA ALA A 102 -6.98 0.49 7.56
C ALA A 102 -8.44 0.68 7.11
N GLN A 103 -9.34 -0.25 7.43
CA GLN A 103 -10.70 -0.34 6.87
C GLN A 103 -11.52 0.95 6.93
N ARG A 104 -11.40 1.74 8.00
CA ARG A 104 -12.16 2.97 8.17
C ARG A 104 -11.80 4.00 7.10
N ASP A 105 -10.52 4.16 6.83
CA ASP A 105 -10.05 5.15 5.86
C ASP A 105 -10.27 4.67 4.45
N ILE A 106 -10.04 3.37 4.20
CA ILE A 106 -10.32 2.75 2.90
C ILE A 106 -11.79 2.99 2.53
N ARG A 107 -12.73 2.65 3.42
CA ARG A 107 -14.16 2.91 3.20
C ARG A 107 -14.44 4.38 2.92
N ARG A 108 -13.91 5.28 3.75
CA ARG A 108 -14.07 6.73 3.53
C ARG A 108 -13.60 7.15 2.13
N MET A 109 -12.45 6.66 1.68
CA MET A 109 -11.84 7.01 0.39
C MET A 109 -12.58 6.38 -0.80
N THR A 110 -13.14 5.19 -0.63
CA THR A 110 -13.85 4.47 -1.70
C THR A 110 -15.32 4.83 -1.83
N GLU A 111 -15.95 5.28 -0.74
CA GLU A 111 -17.36 5.70 -0.70
C GLU A 111 -17.53 7.19 -1.04
N SER A 112 -16.45 7.98 -0.98
CA SER A 112 -16.50 9.38 -1.40
C SER A 112 -16.75 9.48 -2.90
N ALA A 113 -17.61 10.41 -3.32
CA ALA A 113 -17.79 10.73 -4.73
C ALA A 113 -16.43 11.15 -5.32
N PRO A 114 -16.07 10.66 -6.52
CA PRO A 114 -14.86 11.16 -7.21
C PRO A 114 -14.97 12.67 -7.39
N VAL A 115 -13.86 13.40 -7.23
CA VAL A 115 -13.83 14.84 -7.50
C VAL A 115 -13.97 15.01 -9.02
N PRO A 116 -14.89 15.87 -9.50
CA PRO A 116 -15.17 16.03 -10.92
C PRO A 116 -14.02 16.65 -11.72
#